data_AF-A0A7C7EFE4-F1
#
_entry.id   AF-A0A7C7EFE4-F1
#
_cell.length_a   1.000
_cell.length_b   1.000
_cell.length_c   1.000
_cell.angle_alpha   90.00
_cell.angle_beta   90.00
_cell.angle_gamma   90.00
#
_symmetry.space_group_name_H-M   'P 1'
#
loop_
_entity.id
_entity.type
_entity.pdbx_description
1 polymer ?
#
loop_
_entity_poly.entity_id
_entity_poly.type
_entity_poly.pdbx_seq_one_letter_code
_entity_poly.pdbx_strand_id
1 'polypeptide(L)'
;MRLILSPEVKQFLKTNKTLTKKDLEDKMYEEFPIYPQKATVLSTSIEKNGKKFSVLYETSDDMKDIECIYVHEINTDPNAMTIREYHERKKKEIKVQ
;
A
#
# COMPACT_ATOMS: atom_id res chain seq x y z
N MET A 1 5.72 -4.05 18.59
CA MET A 1 5.51 -3.65 17.19
C MET A 1 4.16 -2.98 17.10
N ARG A 2 4.10 -1.70 16.72
CA ARG A 2 2.84 -1.03 16.42
C ARG A 2 2.80 -0.66 14.94
N LEU A 3 1.59 -0.59 14.40
CA LEU A 3 1.35 -0.09 13.05
C LEU A 3 1.19 1.43 13.05
N ILE A 4 2.08 2.13 12.36
CA ILE A 4 1.97 3.55 12.04
C ILE A 4 1.40 3.66 10.62
N LEU A 5 0.48 4.60 10.40
CA LEU A 5 -0.10 4.85 9.08
C LEU A 5 0.37 6.21 8.57
N SER A 6 0.90 6.23 7.34
CA SER A 6 1.22 7.48 6.66
C SER A 6 -0.05 8.34 6.48
N PRO A 7 0.09 9.67 6.32
CA PRO A 7 -1.04 10.56 6.07
C PRO A 7 -1.88 10.11 4.86
N GLU A 8 -1.24 9.65 3.79
CA GLU A 8 -1.89 9.17 2.58
C GLU A 8 -2.71 7.91 2.84
N VAL A 9 -2.17 6.94 3.58
CA VAL A 9 -2.91 5.72 3.96
C VAL A 9 -4.08 6.05 4.88
N LYS A 10 -3.90 6.97 5.84
CA LYS A 10 -5.01 7.46 6.67
C LYS A 10 -6.12 8.09 5.82
N GLN A 11 -5.76 8.81 4.77
CA GLN A 11 -6.73 9.42 3.86
C GLN A 11 -7.43 8.36 2.99
N PHE A 12 -6.69 7.37 2.48
CA PHE A 12 -7.24 6.24 1.75
C PHE A 12 -8.26 5.47 2.59
N LEU A 13 -7.96 5.16 3.85
CA LEU A 13 -8.88 4.45 4.74
C LEU A 13 -10.14 5.25 5.10
N LYS A 14 -10.13 6.57 4.97
CA LYS A 14 -11.34 7.40 5.14
C LYS A 14 -12.28 7.29 3.95
N THR A 15 -11.75 7.13 2.74
CA THR A 15 -12.55 7.06 1.50
C THR A 15 -12.91 5.62 1.13
N ASN A 16 -12.06 4.66 1.46
CA ASN A 16 -12.28 3.24 1.22
C ASN A 16 -13.14 2.61 2.34
N LYS A 17 -14.28 2.01 1.97
CA LYS A 17 -15.18 1.32 2.93
C LYS A 17 -14.89 -0.19 3.06
N THR A 18 -13.92 -0.72 2.33
CA THR A 18 -13.64 -2.17 2.26
C THR A 18 -12.49 -2.56 3.18
N LEU A 19 -11.37 -1.85 3.06
CA LEU A 19 -10.16 -2.06 3.84
C LEU A 19 -10.22 -1.22 5.12
N THR A 20 -9.87 -1.83 6.25
CA THR A 20 -9.84 -1.19 7.56
C THR A 20 -8.42 -1.13 8.10
N LYS A 21 -8.19 -0.28 9.11
CA LYS A 21 -6.91 -0.29 9.85
C LYS A 21 -6.59 -1.68 10.41
N LYS A 22 -7.60 -2.41 10.89
CA LYS A 22 -7.42 -3.75 11.45
C LYS A 22 -6.89 -4.73 10.40
N ASP A 23 -7.36 -4.62 9.15
CA ASP A 23 -6.84 -5.49 8.07
C ASP A 23 -5.35 -5.25 7.80
N LEU A 24 -4.92 -3.98 7.84
CA LEU A 24 -3.50 -3.63 7.71
C LEU A 24 -2.69 -4.16 8.90
N GLU A 25 -3.23 -4.05 10.11
CA GLU A 25 -2.55 -4.54 11.32
C GLU A 25 -2.43 -6.07 11.34
N ASP A 26 -3.51 -6.77 11.00
CA ASP A 26 -3.51 -8.23 10.91
C ASP A 26 -2.51 -8.69 9.82
N LYS A 27 -2.46 -8.01 8.66
CA LYS A 27 -1.49 -8.30 7.60
C LYS A 27 -0.06 -7.99 8.00
N MET A 28 0.19 -6.90 8.74
CA MET A 28 1.50 -6.58 9.28
C MET A 28 2.02 -7.70 10.18
N TYR A 29 1.20 -8.26 11.08
CA TYR A 29 1.62 -9.37 11.94
C TYR A 29 1.83 -10.69 11.18
N GLU A 30 1.09 -10.91 10.09
CA GLU A 30 1.29 -12.06 9.20
C GLU A 30 2.67 -12.00 8.51
N GLU A 31 3.02 -10.82 7.98
CA GLU A 31 4.26 -10.61 7.24
C GLU A 31 5.49 -10.42 8.15
N PHE A 32 5.29 -9.84 9.33
CA PHE A 32 6.31 -9.62 10.36
C PHE A 32 5.94 -10.37 11.65
N PRO A 33 5.95 -11.72 11.65
CA PRO A 33 5.67 -12.50 12.85
C PRO A 33 6.71 -12.24 13.96
N ILE A 34 7.90 -11.78 13.56
CA ILE A 34 8.98 -11.33 14.43
C ILE A 34 9.46 -9.98 13.90
N TYR A 35 9.81 -9.07 14.81
CA TYR A 35 10.32 -7.76 14.44
C TYR A 35 11.64 -7.89 13.63
N PRO A 36 11.75 -7.25 12.46
CA PRO A 36 12.94 -7.36 11.61
C PRO A 36 14.17 -6.73 12.28
N GLN A 37 15.32 -7.40 12.18
CA GLN A 37 16.58 -6.94 12.81
C GLN A 37 17.30 -5.83 12.02
N LYS A 38 16.83 -5.52 10.82
CA LYS A 38 17.40 -4.54 9.90
C LYS A 38 16.28 -3.73 9.25
N ALA A 39 16.62 -2.54 8.77
CA ALA A 39 15.71 -1.74 7.98
C ALA A 39 15.14 -2.58 6.82
N THR A 40 13.82 -2.70 6.77
CA THR A 40 13.13 -3.60 5.87
C THR A 40 11.97 -2.88 5.23
N VAL A 41 11.83 -3.04 3.92
CA VAL A 41 10.68 -2.60 3.14
C VAL A 41 10.03 -3.83 2.52
N LEU A 42 8.72 -3.97 2.68
CA LEU A 42 7.97 -5.14 2.21
C LEU A 42 6.71 -4.71 1.47
N SER A 43 6.58 -5.17 0.23
CA SER A 43 5.38 -5.04 -0.57
C SER A 43 4.58 -6.34 -0.49
N THR A 44 3.30 -6.25 -0.11
CA THR A 44 2.36 -7.38 -0.03
C THR A 44 0.99 -6.97 -0.57
N SER A 45 0.03 -7.89 -0.53
CA SER A 45 -1.35 -7.61 -0.92
C SER A 45 -2.37 -8.16 0.06
N ILE A 46 -3.49 -7.44 0.21
CA ILE A 46 -4.66 -7.87 0.99
C ILE A 46 -5.80 -8.11 0.02
N GLU A 47 -6.44 -9.27 0.10
CA GLU A 47 -7.66 -9.58 -0.64
C GLU A 47 -8.85 -9.55 0.31
N LYS A 48 -9.85 -8.70 0.00
CA LYS A 48 -11.04 -8.53 0.84
C LYS A 48 -12.26 -8.15 -0.01
N ASN A 49 -13.37 -8.84 0.20
CA ASN A 49 -14.63 -8.63 -0.52
C ASN A 49 -14.47 -8.64 -2.06
N GLY A 50 -13.62 -9.53 -2.59
CA GLY A 50 -13.34 -9.63 -4.02
C GLY A 50 -12.48 -8.51 -4.61
N LYS A 51 -11.99 -7.58 -3.78
CA LYS A 51 -11.02 -6.54 -4.15
C LYS A 51 -9.63 -6.94 -3.66
N LYS A 52 -8.61 -6.57 -4.42
CA LYS A 52 -7.21 -6.75 -4.04
C LYS A 52 -6.58 -5.38 -3.79
N PHE A 53 -5.83 -5.25 -2.71
CA PHE A 53 -5.14 -4.02 -2.33
C PHE A 53 -3.66 -4.30 -2.27
N SER A 54 -2.84 -3.47 -2.93
CA SER A 54 -1.40 -3.47 -2.74
C SER A 54 -1.07 -2.67 -1.50
N VAL A 55 -0.16 -3.18 -0.68
CA VAL A 55 0.24 -2.57 0.59
C VAL A 55 1.76 -2.58 0.70
N LEU A 56 2.34 -1.44 1.06
CA LEU A 56 3.76 -1.30 1.32
C LEU A 56 3.99 -0.98 2.80
N TYR A 57 4.80 -1.81 3.44
CA TYR A 57 5.27 -1.62 4.80
C TYR A 57 6.76 -1.30 4.80
N GLU A 58 7.18 -0.50 5.78
CA GLU A 58 8.59 -0.31 6.10
C GLU A 58 8.82 -0.24 7.61
N THR A 59 10.01 -0.58 8.06
CA THR A 59 10.44 -0.28 9.43
C THR A 59 10.58 1.23 9.62
N SER A 60 10.09 1.76 10.74
CA SER A 60 10.29 3.17 11.11
C SER A 60 11.77 3.52 11.24
N ASP A 61 12.09 4.81 11.14
CA ASP A 61 13.47 5.34 11.29
C ASP A 61 14.13 4.95 12.62
N ASP A 62 13.34 4.85 13.69
CA ASP A 62 13.82 4.44 15.02
C ASP A 62 13.86 2.91 15.21
N MET A 63 13.49 2.16 14.17
CA MET A 63 13.38 0.70 14.12
C MET A 63 12.65 0.09 15.32
N LYS A 64 11.56 0.71 15.78
CA LYS A 64 10.68 0.14 16.82
C LYS A 64 9.29 -0.25 16.30
N ASP A 65 8.87 0.37 15.22
CA ASP A 65 7.53 0.26 14.66
C ASP A 65 7.57 -0.06 13.17
N ILE A 66 6.42 -0.46 12.63
CA ILE A 66 6.24 -0.68 11.19
C ILE A 66 5.28 0.38 10.68
N GLU A 67 5.68 1.05 9.60
CA GLU A 67 4.90 2.04 8.90
C GLU A 67 4.23 1.42 7.67
N CYS A 68 2.92 1.57 7.55
CA CYS A 68 2.22 1.39 6.29
C CYS A 68 2.27 2.71 5.53
N ILE A 69 3.13 2.75 4.53
CA ILE A 69 3.43 3.98 3.81
C ILE A 69 2.57 4.14 2.56
N TYR A 70 2.10 3.04 1.98
CA TYR A 70 1.32 3.08 0.76
C TYR A 70 0.25 1.97 0.73
N VAL A 71 -0.95 2.35 0.30
CA VAL A 71 -2.06 1.44 0.02
C VAL A 71 -2.76 1.92 -1.23
N HIS A 72 -3.03 1.01 -2.16
CA HIS A 72 -3.96 1.28 -3.24
C HIS A 72 -4.78 0.05 -3.60
N GLU A 73 -5.99 0.27 -4.11
CA GLU A 73 -6.77 -0.78 -4.73
C GLU A 73 -6.12 -1.17 -6.06
N ILE A 74 -5.84 -2.46 -6.24
CA ILE A 74 -5.50 -3.04 -7.53
C ILE A 74 -6.83 -3.28 -8.22
N ASN A 75 -7.17 -2.41 -9.16
CA ASN A 75 -8.31 -2.67 -10.04
C ASN A 75 -8.03 -3.97 -10.81
N THR A 76 -8.82 -5.01 -10.56
CA THR A 76 -8.84 -6.25 -11.34
C THR A 76 -9.66 -6.09 -12.62
N ASP A 77 -10.02 -4.85 -13.00
CA ASP A 77 -10.52 -4.58 -14.34
C ASP A 77 -9.36 -4.77 -15.31
N PRO A 78 -9.41 -5.76 -16.23
CA PRO A 78 -8.36 -5.95 -17.23
C PRO A 78 -8.18 -4.72 -18.15
N ASN A 79 -9.09 -3.74 -18.09
CA ASN A 79 -9.00 -2.46 -18.79
C ASN A 79 -8.58 -1.28 -17.90
N ALA A 80 -8.33 -1.50 -16.60
CA ALA A 80 -7.83 -0.44 -15.73
C ALA A 80 -6.40 -0.07 -16.12
N MET A 81 -6.22 1.19 -16.50
CA MET A 81 -4.93 1.76 -16.88
C MET A 81 -3.91 1.55 -15.77
N THR A 82 -2.88 0.78 -16.05
CA THR A 82 -1.78 0.53 -15.12
C THR A 82 -1.01 1.83 -14.85
N ILE A 83 -0.31 1.92 -13.71
CA ILE A 83 0.59 3.05 -13.39
C ILE A 83 1.59 3.27 -14.53
N ARG A 84 2.05 2.18 -15.17
CA ARG A 84 2.93 2.23 -16.34
C ARG A 84 2.27 2.93 -17.54
N GLU A 85 1.03 2.57 -17.88
CA GLU A 85 0.27 3.19 -18.97
C GLU A 85 -0.11 4.65 -18.69
N TYR A 86 -0.39 5.00 -17.44
CA TYR A 86 -0.60 6.40 -17.03
C TYR A 86 0.66 7.26 -17.29
N HIS A 87 1.84 6.77 -16.89
CA HIS A 87 3.10 7.46 -17.16
C HIS A 87 3.42 7.54 -18.66
N GLU A 88 3.09 6.53 -19.45
CA GLU A 88 3.28 6.56 -20.90
C GLU A 88 2.33 7.54 -21.61
N ARG A 89 1.06 7.63 -21.20
CA ARG A 89 0.14 8.67 -21.71
C ARG A 89 0.61 10.08 -21.39
N LYS A 90 0.98 10.33 -20.14
CA LYS A 90 1.54 11.62 -19.71
C LYS A 90 2.79 12.01 -20.53
N LYS A 91 3.69 11.06 -20.80
CA LYS A 91 4.87 11.30 -21.66
C LYS A 91 4.51 11.62 -23.11
N LYS A 92 3.44 11.01 -23.65
CA LYS A 92 2.96 11.31 -25.01
C LYS A 92 2.30 12.69 -25.10
N GLU A 93 1.55 13.10 -24.09
CA GLU A 93 0.93 14.44 -24.05
C GLU A 93 1.95 15.58 -23.96
N ILE A 94 3.09 15.36 -23.30
CA ILE A 94 4.19 16.35 -23.21
C ILE A 94 4.94 16.52 -24.55
N LYS A 95 4.84 15.55 -25.48
CA LYS A 95 5.51 15.63 -26.80
C LYS A 95 4.70 16.35 -27.89
N VAL A 96 3.48 16.80 -27.59
CA VAL A 96 2.58 17.47 -28.56
C VAL A 96 2.38 18.96 -28.19
N GLN A 97 3.31 19.55 -27.44
CA GLN A 97 3.45 21.01 -27.31
C GLN A 97 4.77 21.46 -27.90
#